data_AF-A0A1F8AXL0-F1
#
_entry.id   AF-A0A1F8AXL0-F1
#
_cell.length_a   1.000
_cell.length_b   1.000
_cell.length_c   1.000
_cell.angle_alpha   90.00
_cell.angle_beta   90.00
_cell.angle_gamma   90.00
#
_symmetry.space_group_name_H-M   'P 1'
#
loop_
_entity.id
_entity.type
_entity.pdbx_description
1 polymer ?
#
loop_
_entity_poly.entity_id
_entity_poly.type
_entity_poly.pdbx_seq_one_letter_code
_entity_poly.pdbx_strand_id
1 'polypeptide(L)' 'MEGLSIKVGKTRIPTWNTPGRPKKPKKGTFGFNSQTNSLEFWNGSVWLILRMIRLNEHP' A
#
# COMPACT_ATOMS: atom_id res chain seq x y z
N MET A 1 9.80 -19.46 -9.16
CA MET A 1 9.21 -18.58 -8.12
C MET A 1 8.72 -17.33 -8.83
N GLU A 2 7.48 -17.34 -9.31
CA GLU A 2 6.93 -16.19 -10.04
C GLU A 2 6.16 -15.30 -9.07
N GLY A 3 6.89 -14.40 -8.42
CA GLY A 3 6.31 -13.36 -7.58
C GLY A 3 6.17 -12.08 -8.38
N LEU A 4 5.00 -11.85 -9.00
CA LEU A 4 4.54 -10.52 -9.41
C LEU A 4 3.04 -10.59 -9.72
N SER A 5 2.19 -10.50 -8.70
CA SER A 5 0.73 -10.37 -8.89
C SER A 5 0.30 -8.91 -8.97
N ILE A 6 0.95 -8.13 -9.83
CA ILE A 6 0.33 -6.89 -10.31
C ILE A 6 -0.69 -7.33 -11.36
N LYS A 7 -1.99 -7.30 -11.00
CA LYS A 7 -3.09 -7.53 -11.94
C LYS A 7 -2.78 -6.82 -13.27
N VAL A 8 -2.78 -7.58 -14.37
CA VAL A 8 -2.67 -7.08 -15.75
C VAL A 8 -3.45 -5.76 -15.86
N GLY A 9 -2.74 -4.66 -16.10
CA GLY A 9 -3.33 -3.32 -16.30
C GLY A 9 -3.06 -2.26 -15.22
N LYS A 10 -2.47 -2.58 -14.05
CA LYS A 10 -2.07 -1.54 -13.06
C LYS A 10 -0.56 -1.45 -12.89
N THR A 11 0.11 -0.71 -13.74
CA THR A 11 1.58 -0.52 -13.72
C THR A 11 2.15 0.17 -12.46
N ARG A 12 1.28 0.57 -11.51
CA ARG A 12 1.64 1.31 -10.31
C ARG A 12 0.87 0.78 -9.09
N ILE A 13 1.49 0.91 -7.92
CA ILE A 13 0.83 0.66 -6.63
C ILE A 13 -0.33 1.67 -6.50
N PRO A 14 -1.57 1.21 -6.22
CA PRO A 14 -2.69 2.11 -5.98
C PRO A 14 -2.38 3.10 -4.86
N THR A 15 -2.74 4.36 -5.04
CA THR A 15 -2.49 5.42 -4.05
C THR A 15 -3.81 6.02 -3.58
N TRP A 16 -3.90 6.35 -2.28
CA TRP A 16 -5.03 7.02 -1.66
C TRP A 16 -4.58 7.96 -0.54
N ASN A 17 -5.49 8.80 -0.03
CA ASN A 17 -5.38 9.40 1.29
C ASN A 17 -6.22 8.58 2.30
N THR A 18 -6.19 8.90 3.60
CA THR A 18 -6.91 8.11 4.61
C THR A 18 -8.42 8.02 4.36
N PRO A 19 -9.14 9.12 4.03
CA PRO A 19 -10.55 9.05 3.66
C PRO A 19 -10.82 8.29 2.35
N GLY A 20 -9.84 8.26 1.44
CA GLY A 20 -9.90 7.59 0.14
C GLY A 20 -9.51 6.12 0.17
N ARG A 21 -9.23 5.55 1.35
CA ARG A 21 -9.06 4.09 1.51
C ARG A 21 -10.27 3.35 0.91
N PRO A 22 -10.08 2.18 0.29
CA PRO A 22 -11.20 1.36 -0.18
C PRO A 22 -12.20 1.10 0.96
N LYS A 23 -13.49 1.43 0.75
CA LYS A 23 -14.54 1.32 1.78
C LYS A 23 -14.96 -0.13 2.08
N LYS A 24 -14.71 -1.05 1.16
CA LYS A 24 -14.99 -2.49 1.28
C LYS A 24 -13.76 -3.30 0.83
N PRO A 25 -12.61 -3.16 1.52
CA PRO A 25 -11.38 -3.82 1.12
C PRO A 25 -11.54 -5.34 1.30
N LYS A 26 -11.10 -6.12 0.31
CA LYS A 26 -10.94 -7.58 0.48
C LYS A 26 -9.60 -7.85 1.17
N LYS A 27 -9.49 -8.94 1.93
CA LYS A 27 -8.21 -9.39 2.49
C LYS A 27 -7.15 -9.43 1.38
N GLY A 28 -5.98 -8.85 1.62
CA GLY A 28 -4.94 -8.72 0.61
C GLY A 28 -4.97 -7.42 -0.20
N THR A 29 -5.93 -6.52 0.05
CA THR A 29 -5.90 -5.17 -0.52
C THR A 29 -4.64 -4.45 -0.03
N PHE A 30 -3.84 -3.93 -0.96
CA PHE A 30 -2.57 -3.26 -0.69
C PHE A 30 -2.44 -1.97 -1.51
N GLY A 31 -1.80 -0.96 -0.95
CA GLY A 31 -1.49 0.28 -1.64
C GLY A 31 -0.71 1.28 -0.79
N PHE A 32 -0.53 2.48 -1.31
CA PHE A 32 0.19 3.57 -0.67
C PHE A 32 -0.77 4.66 -0.17
N ASN A 33 -0.66 5.04 1.10
CA ASN A 33 -1.38 6.18 1.65
C ASN A 33 -0.48 7.42 1.66
N SER A 34 -0.79 8.38 0.78
CA SER A 34 -0.01 9.61 0.60
C SER A 34 -0.14 10.59 1.77
N GLN A 35 -1.21 10.50 2.57
CA GLN A 35 -1.39 11.35 3.75
C GLN A 35 -0.52 10.89 4.92
N THR A 36 -0.31 9.58 5.07
CA THR A 36 0.48 8.99 6.16
C THR A 36 1.89 8.56 5.73
N ASN A 37 2.22 8.75 4.45
CA ASN A 37 3.46 8.31 3.82
C ASN A 37 3.80 6.84 4.14
N SER A 38 2.84 5.95 3.90
CA SER A 38 2.96 4.55 4.32
C SER A 38 2.39 3.57 3.30
N LEU A 39 3.00 2.39 3.21
CA LEU A 39 2.37 1.23 2.60
C LEU A 39 1.34 0.65 3.57
N GLU A 40 0.17 0.30 3.03
CA GLU A 40 -0.96 -0.20 3.81
C GLU A 40 -1.45 -1.53 3.25
N PHE A 41 -1.75 -2.48 4.14
CA PHE A 41 -2.25 -3.80 3.81
C PHE A 41 -3.49 -4.14 4.65
N TRP A 42 -4.60 -4.52 4.01
CA TRP A 42 -5.80 -4.97 4.71
C TRP A 42 -5.73 -6.46 5.02
N ASN A 43 -5.64 -6.81 6.30
CA ASN A 43 -5.56 -8.21 6.74
C ASN A 43 -6.92 -8.94 6.82
N GLY A 44 -8.01 -8.21 6.59
CA GLY A 44 -9.39 -8.70 6.77
C GLY A 44 -10.17 -7.93 7.84
N SER A 45 -9.46 -7.31 8.79
CA SER A 45 -10.07 -6.63 9.95
C SER A 45 -9.51 -5.24 10.21
N VAL A 46 -8.20 -5.04 9.98
CA VAL A 46 -7.51 -3.77 10.18
C VAL A 46 -6.49 -3.51 9.07
N TRP A 47 -6.13 -2.23 8.92
CA TRP A 47 -5.00 -1.83 8.08
C TRP A 47 -3.69 -2.01 8.85
N LEU A 48 -2.82 -2.88 8.36
CA LEU A 48 -1.42 -2.94 8.78
C LEU A 48 -0.65 -1.86 8.02
N ILE A 49 0.20 -1.13 8.74
CA ILE A 49 0.85 0.09 8.24
C ILE A 49 2.36 -0.06 8.32
N LEU A 50 3.04 0.09 7.19
CA LEU A 50 4.49 0.21 7.10
C LEU A 50 4.85 1.63 6.68
N ARG A 51 5.36 2.42 7.62
CA ARG A 51 5.77 3.82 7.34
C ARG A 51 7.03 3.85 6.51
N MET A 52 7.03 4.67 5.47
CA MET A 52 8.19 4.86 4.63
C MET A 52 9.10 5.90 5.29
N ILE A 53 10.33 5.50 5.55
CA ILE A 53 11.41 6.41 5.94
C ILE A 53 12.35 6.57 4.76
N ARG A 54 12.76 7.81 4.49
CA ARG A 54 13.86 8.04 3.56
C ARG A 54 15.12 7.53 4.24
N LEU A 55 15.81 6.57 3.62
CA LEU A 55 17.20 6.30 3.97
C LEU A 55 18.01 7.45 3.40
N ASN A 56 18.71 8.17 4.28
CA ASN A 56 19.74 9.10 3.83
C ASN A 56 20.98 8.24 3.56
N GLU A 57 21.49 8.24 2.33
CA GLU A 57 22.84 7.74 2.09
C GLU A 57 23.79 8.73 2.79
N HIS A 58 24.59 8.21 3.74
CA HIS A 58 25.74 8.96 4.24
C HIS A 58 26.78 9.02 3.12
N PRO A 59 27.37 10.19 2.85
CA PRO A 59 28.42 10.35 1.84
C PRO A 59 29.68 9.55 2.19
#